data_AF-A9L6P9-F1
#
_entry.id   AF-A9L6P9-F1
#
_cell.length_a   1.000
_cell.length_b   1.000
_cell.length_c   1.000
_cell.angle_alpha   90.00
_cell.angle_beta   90.00
_cell.angle_gamma   90.00
#
_symmetry.space_group_name_H-M   'P 1'
#
loop_
_entity.id
_entity.type
_entity.pdbx_description
1 polymer ?
#
loop_
_entity_poly.entity_id
_entity_poly.type
_entity_poly.pdbx_seq_one_letter_code
_entity_poly.pdbx_strand_id
1 'polypeptide(L)'
;MVQSFGYEDEYSEIRAIKIALCQKDVICKHEDGTVYFKNRTIVDKPEFVYLYNTFQVVVNKRQKRIKFGPSGNILISSEELRGLGIGSYCMSKLVGFLQLKYPDYHILSGSLSHVDARTLAEQARRDNFYKNRGFEVLVNDKGIGKFSASSPMKLSTKFNSEKIFEMNQLHLLNKINELNDEKDSQAKIIVLQREELDREKVNYQKLTNINKYYQRAFKILCQLKIQSQPQSII
;
A
#
# COMPACT_ATOMS: atom_id res chain seq x y z
N MET A 1 2.53 3.70 -6.29
CA MET A 1 3.68 4.59 -6.63
C MET A 1 4.93 4.10 -5.89
N VAL A 2 6.10 4.11 -6.53
CA VAL A 2 7.39 3.79 -5.90
C VAL A 2 8.29 5.03 -5.88
N GLN A 3 9.12 5.18 -4.86
CA GLN A 3 10.06 6.30 -4.70
C GLN A 3 11.46 5.77 -4.49
N SER A 4 12.45 6.34 -5.20
CA SER A 4 13.86 5.99 -5.05
C SER A 4 14.60 7.00 -4.18
N PHE A 5 15.41 6.52 -3.26
CA PHE A 5 16.26 7.30 -2.36
C PHE A 5 17.72 6.89 -2.53
N GLY A 6 18.62 7.85 -2.34
CA GLY A 6 20.05 7.61 -2.39
C GLY A 6 20.81 8.47 -1.39
N TYR A 7 21.85 7.89 -0.81
CA TYR A 7 22.85 8.57 -0.02
C TYR A 7 24.22 8.00 -0.39
N GLU A 8 25.21 8.87 -0.56
CA GLU A 8 26.56 8.48 -0.93
C GLU A 8 27.57 9.33 -0.15
N ASP A 9 28.55 8.67 0.45
CA ASP A 9 29.76 9.29 0.98
C ASP A 9 31.02 8.55 0.50
N GLU A 10 32.18 8.91 1.03
CA GLU A 10 33.48 8.34 0.66
C GLU A 10 33.54 6.81 0.92
N TYR A 11 32.87 6.34 1.98
CA TYR A 11 33.02 4.96 2.46
C TYR A 11 31.86 4.06 2.05
N SER A 12 30.70 4.65 1.80
CA SER A 12 29.45 3.93 1.63
C SER A 12 28.52 4.56 0.61
N GLU A 13 27.71 3.71 -0.02
CA GLU A 13 26.57 4.17 -0.81
C GLU A 13 25.35 3.33 -0.48
N ILE A 14 24.21 4.00 -0.33
CA ILE A 14 22.94 3.39 0.01
C ILE A 14 21.94 3.79 -1.06
N ARG A 15 21.27 2.79 -1.63
CA ARG A 15 20.15 3.00 -2.53
C ARG A 15 18.95 2.24 -1.99
N ALA A 16 17.80 2.89 -1.96
CA ALA A 16 16.57 2.29 -1.52
C ALA A 16 15.43 2.64 -2.49
N ILE A 17 14.51 1.70 -2.69
CA ILE A 17 13.25 1.91 -3.39
C ILE A 17 12.13 1.54 -2.44
N LYS A 18 11.27 2.51 -2.15
CA LYS A 18 10.17 2.38 -1.21
C LYS A 18 8.85 2.38 -1.98
N ILE A 19 7.97 1.46 -1.61
CA ILE A 19 6.63 1.31 -2.19
C ILE A 19 5.68 2.10 -1.28
N ALA A 20 5.07 3.16 -1.82
CA ALA A 20 4.46 4.23 -1.03
C ALA A 20 3.12 3.84 -0.37
N LEU A 21 3.05 4.08 0.94
CA LEU A 21 2.16 5.07 1.59
C LEU A 21 3.10 6.07 2.31
N CYS A 22 3.33 7.27 1.78
CA CYS A 22 4.40 8.17 2.28
C CYS A 22 3.92 9.14 3.36
N GLN A 23 4.60 9.13 4.51
CA GLN A 23 4.79 10.29 5.37
C GLN A 23 6.29 10.40 5.75
N LYS A 24 6.72 11.57 6.24
CA LYS A 24 8.11 12.07 6.35
C LYS A 24 9.16 11.01 6.77
N ASP A 25 10.29 10.99 6.05
CA ASP A 25 11.43 10.08 6.28
C ASP A 25 12.63 10.76 6.96
N VAL A 26 13.40 10.00 7.75
CA VAL A 26 14.65 10.41 8.41
C VAL A 26 15.72 9.33 8.16
N ILE A 27 16.96 9.72 7.85
CA ILE A 27 18.10 8.80 7.79
C ILE A 27 18.57 8.51 9.22
N CYS A 28 18.64 7.24 9.60
CA CYS A 28 19.12 6.81 10.92
C CYS A 28 20.43 6.01 10.77
N LYS A 29 21.37 6.22 11.70
CA LYS A 29 22.57 5.41 11.87
C LYS A 29 22.44 4.64 13.20
N HIS A 30 22.57 3.32 13.17
CA HIS A 30 22.72 2.51 14.39
C HIS A 30 24.15 2.61 14.94
N GLU A 31 24.31 2.24 16.21
CA GLU A 31 25.60 2.16 16.90
C GLU A 31 26.59 1.18 16.24
N ASP A 32 26.07 0.18 15.53
CA ASP A 32 26.85 -0.79 14.74
C ASP A 32 27.32 -0.24 13.37
N GLY A 33 27.01 1.02 13.06
CA GLY A 33 27.31 1.67 11.79
C GLY A 33 26.32 1.35 10.67
N THR A 34 25.26 0.58 10.93
CA THR A 34 24.21 0.30 9.95
C THR A 34 23.37 1.55 9.71
N VAL A 35 23.22 1.95 8.45
CA VAL A 35 22.42 3.10 8.05
C VAL A 35 21.17 2.65 7.30
N TYR A 36 20.03 3.24 7.64
CA TYR A 36 18.72 2.89 7.05
C TYR A 36 17.77 4.09 7.09
N PHE A 37 16.70 4.02 6.29
CA PHE A 37 15.63 5.03 6.27
C PHE A 37 14.55 4.66 7.29
N LYS A 38 14.11 5.63 8.11
CA LYS A 38 13.01 5.49 9.08
C LYS A 38 11.81 6.36 8.70
N ASN A 39 10.63 5.75 8.67
CA ASN A 39 9.35 6.45 8.50
C ASN A 39 8.85 6.96 9.88
N ARG A 40 8.51 8.24 10.00
CA ARG A 40 8.14 8.86 11.30
C ARG A 40 6.72 8.53 11.76
N THR A 41 5.85 8.01 10.89
CA THR A 41 4.45 7.78 11.23
C THR A 41 4.15 6.29 11.23
N ILE A 42 4.10 5.68 12.42
CA ILE A 42 3.10 4.70 12.88
C ILE A 42 3.34 4.58 14.39
N VAL A 43 2.34 5.02 15.12
CA VAL A 43 2.21 4.89 16.58
C VAL A 43 1.65 3.49 16.88
N ASP A 44 2.03 2.94 18.04
CA ASP A 44 1.49 1.77 18.77
C ASP A 44 2.06 0.35 18.61
N LYS A 45 2.95 0.03 17.66
CA LYS A 45 3.70 -1.25 17.71
C LYS A 45 5.18 -1.08 17.31
N PRO A 46 6.10 -0.96 18.29
CA PRO A 46 7.50 -0.58 18.04
C PRO A 46 8.36 -1.67 17.39
N GLU A 47 7.83 -2.88 17.20
CA GLU A 47 8.70 -4.06 17.02
C GLU A 47 9.00 -4.38 15.55
N PHE A 48 8.19 -3.95 14.58
CA PHE A 48 8.33 -4.43 13.19
C PHE A 48 7.98 -3.47 12.05
N VAL A 49 7.71 -2.19 12.30
CA VAL A 49 7.04 -1.35 11.28
C VAL A 49 7.98 -0.68 10.25
N TYR A 50 9.29 -0.65 10.49
CA TYR A 50 10.21 0.24 9.77
C TYR A 50 10.87 -0.34 8.50
N LEU A 51 10.66 -1.63 8.22
CA LEU A 51 11.44 -2.38 7.22
C LEU A 51 10.59 -2.92 6.05
N TYR A 52 9.26 -2.76 6.12
CA TYR A 52 8.36 -3.22 5.08
C TYR A 52 8.33 -2.28 3.88
N ASN A 53 7.94 -2.84 2.73
CA ASN A 53 7.75 -2.11 1.48
C ASN A 53 9.02 -1.38 0.99
N THR A 54 10.19 -1.82 1.43
CA THR A 54 11.47 -1.19 1.07
C THR A 54 12.41 -2.25 0.52
N PHE A 55 12.98 -1.96 -0.64
CA PHE A 55 14.09 -2.69 -1.22
C PHE A 55 15.32 -1.81 -1.08
N GLN A 56 16.38 -2.26 -0.42
CA GLN A 56 17.61 -1.47 -0.31
C GLN A 56 18.87 -2.29 -0.56
N VAL A 57 19.91 -1.58 -0.96
CA VAL A 57 21.29 -2.07 -1.04
C VAL A 57 22.20 -1.11 -0.29
N VAL A 58 23.10 -1.67 0.49
CA VAL A 58 24.17 -0.94 1.18
C VAL A 58 25.48 -1.42 0.60
N VAL A 59 26.25 -0.50 0.04
CA VAL A 59 27.55 -0.73 -0.57
C VAL A 59 28.61 -0.22 0.40
N ASN A 60 29.53 -1.09 0.79
CA ASN A 60 30.75 -0.73 1.48
C ASN A 60 31.89 -0.66 0.45
N LYS A 61 32.32 0.57 0.13
CA LYS A 61 33.33 0.83 -0.92
C LYS A 61 34.71 0.32 -0.51
N ARG A 62 35.07 0.45 0.78
CA ARG A 62 36.37 0.01 1.31
C ARG A 62 36.54 -1.50 1.27
N GLN A 63 35.51 -2.24 1.66
CA GLN A 63 35.55 -3.71 1.72
C GLN A 63 35.10 -4.38 0.42
N LYS A 64 34.66 -3.60 -0.59
CA LYS A 64 34.06 -4.09 -1.84
C LYS A 64 32.92 -5.08 -1.61
N ARG A 65 32.03 -4.74 -0.68
CA ARG A 65 30.92 -5.59 -0.23
C ARG A 65 29.58 -4.92 -0.46
N ILE A 66 28.59 -5.72 -0.83
CA ILE A 66 27.20 -5.29 -1.02
C ILE A 66 26.31 -6.10 -0.07
N LYS A 67 25.41 -5.43 0.64
CA LYS A 67 24.38 -6.06 1.46
C LYS A 67 23.02 -5.67 0.91
N PHE A 68 22.21 -6.67 0.54
CA PHE A 68 20.79 -6.47 0.28
C PHE A 68 20.03 -6.42 1.60
N GLY A 69 18.98 -5.60 1.64
CA GLY A 69 18.17 -5.52 2.83
C GLY A 69 16.88 -4.72 2.68
N PRO A 70 16.25 -4.39 3.81
CA PRO A 70 16.69 -4.76 5.16
C PRO A 70 16.65 -6.28 5.41
N SER A 71 17.61 -6.80 6.17
CA SER A 71 17.77 -8.25 6.38
C SER A 71 16.49 -8.88 6.94
N GLY A 72 16.03 -9.96 6.32
CA GLY A 72 14.78 -10.65 6.71
C GLY A 72 13.49 -9.92 6.37
N ASN A 73 13.52 -8.78 5.66
CA ASN A 73 12.35 -7.91 5.46
C ASN A 73 12.23 -7.29 4.05
N ILE A 74 12.74 -7.97 3.01
CA ILE A 74 12.39 -7.60 1.62
C ILE A 74 10.96 -8.08 1.33
N LEU A 75 9.98 -7.44 1.97
CA LEU A 75 8.58 -7.83 1.98
C LEU A 75 7.69 -6.68 1.54
N ILE A 76 6.73 -7.01 0.69
CA ILE A 76 5.57 -6.17 0.41
C ILE A 76 4.47 -6.55 1.40
N SER A 77 4.18 -5.66 2.35
CA SER A 77 3.27 -5.95 3.46
C SER A 77 1.80 -5.99 3.04
N SER A 78 1.39 -5.11 2.11
CA SER A 78 0.02 -5.11 1.59
C SER A 78 -0.17 -6.26 0.61
N GLU A 79 -1.17 -7.10 0.87
CA GLU A 79 -1.54 -8.22 0.00
C GLU A 79 -2.00 -7.73 -1.38
N GLU A 80 -2.70 -6.60 -1.45
CA GLU A 80 -3.17 -5.96 -2.68
C GLU A 80 -2.02 -5.56 -3.63
N LEU A 81 -0.82 -5.32 -3.08
CA LEU A 81 0.36 -4.95 -3.84
C LEU A 81 1.20 -6.17 -4.27
N ARG A 82 0.88 -7.37 -3.77
CA ARG A 82 1.58 -8.61 -4.13
C ARG A 82 1.10 -9.09 -5.51
N GLY A 83 1.98 -9.78 -6.23
CA GLY A 83 1.65 -10.32 -7.56
C GLY A 83 1.61 -9.28 -8.71
N LEU A 84 1.65 -7.98 -8.40
CA LEU A 84 1.67 -6.88 -9.37
C LEU A 84 3.03 -6.63 -10.03
N GLY A 85 4.05 -7.45 -9.75
CA GLY A 85 5.39 -7.29 -10.33
C GLY A 85 6.24 -6.16 -9.72
N ILE A 86 5.72 -5.42 -8.74
CA ILE A 86 6.42 -4.31 -8.07
C ILE A 86 7.74 -4.76 -7.43
N GLY A 87 7.76 -5.92 -6.78
CA GLY A 87 8.98 -6.45 -6.16
C GLY A 87 10.05 -6.85 -7.18
N SER A 88 9.68 -7.39 -8.35
CA SER A 88 10.63 -7.60 -9.46
C SER A 88 11.23 -6.31 -9.95
N TYR A 89 10.38 -5.31 -10.14
CA TYR A 89 10.80 -4.02 -10.62
C TYR A 89 11.76 -3.32 -9.64
N CYS A 90 11.44 -3.31 -8.34
CA CYS A 90 12.30 -2.69 -7.34
C CYS A 90 13.66 -3.39 -7.29
N MET A 91 13.67 -4.73 -7.27
CA MET A 91 14.92 -5.49 -7.26
C MET A 91 15.73 -5.29 -8.56
N SER A 92 15.09 -5.27 -9.73
CA SER A 92 15.80 -5.08 -11.01
C SER A 92 16.48 -3.72 -11.10
N LYS A 93 15.84 -2.65 -10.61
CA LYS A 93 16.43 -1.31 -10.59
C LYS A 93 17.66 -1.24 -9.68
N LEU A 94 17.60 -1.88 -8.50
CA LEU A 94 18.76 -1.95 -7.61
C LEU A 94 19.89 -2.80 -8.19
N VAL A 95 19.56 -3.96 -8.78
CA VAL A 95 20.55 -4.82 -9.44
C VAL A 95 21.21 -4.10 -10.62
N GLY A 96 20.45 -3.41 -11.46
CA GLY A 96 20.99 -2.66 -12.59
C GLY A 96 21.93 -1.55 -12.15
N PHE A 97 21.58 -0.83 -11.07
CA PHE A 97 22.48 0.12 -10.43
C PHE A 97 23.81 -0.53 -9.97
N LEU A 98 23.73 -1.68 -9.29
CA LEU A 98 24.92 -2.39 -8.82
C LEU A 98 25.78 -2.95 -9.95
N GLN A 99 25.17 -3.46 -11.02
CA GLN A 99 25.91 -3.94 -12.19
C GLN A 99 26.67 -2.82 -12.89
N LEU A 100 26.09 -1.63 -12.96
CA LEU A 100 26.72 -0.48 -13.60
C LEU A 100 27.90 0.07 -12.79
N LYS A 101 27.74 0.22 -11.48
CA LYS A 101 28.71 0.92 -10.62
C LYS A 101 29.67 -0.01 -9.87
N TYR A 102 29.25 -1.23 -9.55
CA TYR A 102 29.95 -2.16 -8.65
C TYR A 102 29.92 -3.62 -9.16
N PRO A 103 30.25 -3.90 -10.43
CA PRO A 103 30.04 -5.21 -11.06
C PRO A 103 30.77 -6.36 -10.36
N ASP A 104 31.94 -6.09 -9.78
CA ASP A 104 32.85 -7.09 -9.21
C ASP A 104 32.79 -7.16 -7.68
N TYR A 105 31.88 -6.43 -7.04
CA TYR A 105 31.78 -6.42 -5.59
C TYR A 105 31.14 -7.72 -5.09
N HIS A 106 31.58 -8.18 -3.92
CA HIS A 106 31.04 -9.38 -3.30
C HIS A 106 29.69 -9.11 -2.63
N ILE A 107 28.67 -9.91 -2.93
CA ILE A 107 27.36 -9.81 -2.28
C ILE A 107 27.36 -10.68 -1.01
N LEU A 108 27.13 -10.04 0.13
CA LEU A 108 26.94 -10.71 1.40
C LEU A 108 25.62 -11.48 1.41
N SER A 109 25.64 -12.70 1.96
CA SER A 109 24.44 -13.51 2.14
C SER A 109 23.41 -12.78 3.02
N GLY A 110 22.16 -12.79 2.58
CA GLY A 110 21.04 -12.26 3.36
C GLY A 110 20.21 -13.39 3.98
N SER A 111 19.46 -13.08 5.03
CA SER A 111 18.48 -13.99 5.63
C SER A 111 17.15 -13.95 4.87
N LEU A 112 16.52 -15.11 4.72
CA LEU A 112 15.15 -15.25 4.25
C LEU A 112 14.19 -15.16 5.43
N SER A 113 13.11 -14.40 5.27
CA SER A 113 12.09 -14.25 6.31
C SER A 113 11.28 -15.53 6.48
N HIS A 114 11.12 -15.99 7.72
CA HIS A 114 10.18 -17.06 8.05
C HIS A 114 8.72 -16.60 7.92
N VAL A 115 8.47 -15.28 8.03
CA VAL A 115 7.14 -14.68 7.84
C VAL A 115 6.64 -14.90 6.41
N ASP A 116 7.54 -14.96 5.43
CA ASP A 116 7.24 -15.21 4.01
C ASP A 116 7.15 -16.69 3.66
N ALA A 117 7.23 -17.58 4.65
CA ALA A 117 7.23 -19.03 4.48
C ALA A 117 6.30 -19.74 5.49
N ARG A 118 5.19 -19.10 5.88
CA ARG A 118 4.20 -19.69 6.80
C ARG A 118 3.51 -20.90 6.19
N THR A 119 3.36 -20.90 4.86
CA THR A 119 2.84 -22.03 4.08
C THR A 119 3.86 -22.47 3.04
N LEU A 120 3.77 -23.73 2.60
CA LEU A 120 4.61 -24.26 1.51
C LEU A 120 4.45 -23.45 0.21
N ALA A 121 3.25 -22.96 -0.07
CA ALA A 121 2.98 -22.13 -1.26
C ALA A 121 3.67 -20.76 -1.16
N GLU A 122 3.64 -20.12 0.00
CA GLU A 122 4.33 -18.85 0.24
C GLU A 122 5.85 -19.02 0.22
N GLN A 123 6.36 -20.09 0.81
CA GLN A 123 7.78 -20.45 0.75
C GLN A 123 8.22 -20.62 -0.71
N ALA A 124 7.48 -21.38 -1.51
CA ALA A 124 7.78 -21.57 -2.93
C ALA A 124 7.76 -20.24 -3.69
N ARG A 125 6.77 -19.35 -3.42
CA ARG A 125 6.70 -18.02 -4.01
C ARG A 125 7.92 -17.16 -3.64
N ARG A 126 8.33 -17.15 -2.37
CA ARG A 126 9.51 -16.45 -1.87
C ARG A 126 10.78 -16.98 -2.52
N ASP A 127 10.97 -18.29 -2.55
CA ASP A 127 12.17 -18.91 -3.09
C ASP A 127 12.28 -18.67 -4.60
N ASN A 128 11.16 -18.76 -5.33
CA ASN A 128 11.09 -18.42 -6.75
C ASN A 128 11.41 -16.94 -7.02
N PHE A 129 11.02 -16.03 -6.11
CA PHE A 129 11.39 -14.63 -6.21
C PHE A 129 12.92 -14.46 -6.24
N TYR A 130 13.65 -15.08 -5.32
CA TYR A 130 15.11 -14.97 -5.28
C TYR A 130 15.79 -15.74 -6.44
N LYS A 131 15.38 -17.00 -6.67
CA LYS A 131 15.96 -17.86 -7.72
C LYS A 131 15.84 -17.27 -9.12
N ASN A 132 14.67 -16.73 -9.47
CA ASN A 132 14.45 -16.10 -10.79
C ASN A 132 15.33 -14.85 -11.03
N ARG A 133 15.98 -14.35 -9.98
CA ARG A 133 16.88 -13.19 -10.03
C ARG A 133 18.35 -13.57 -9.95
N GLY A 134 18.67 -14.86 -9.99
CA GLY A 134 20.05 -15.36 -9.96
C GLY A 134 20.63 -15.53 -8.55
N PHE A 135 19.80 -15.44 -7.51
CA PHE A 135 20.25 -15.78 -6.15
C PHE A 135 20.17 -17.29 -5.93
N GLU A 136 21.18 -17.81 -5.26
CA GLU A 136 21.15 -19.12 -4.63
C GLU A 136 20.31 -19.03 -3.35
N VAL A 137 19.46 -20.02 -3.10
CA VAL A 137 18.55 -20.06 -1.96
C VAL A 137 18.77 -21.37 -1.22
N LEU A 138 19.17 -21.27 0.05
CA LEU A 138 19.38 -22.39 0.95
C LEU A 138 18.38 -22.28 2.09
N VAL A 139 17.50 -23.27 2.26
CA VAL A 139 16.42 -23.26 3.25
C VAL A 139 16.46 -24.57 4.03
N ASN A 140 16.18 -24.51 5.33
CA ASN A 140 16.01 -25.70 6.17
C ASN A 140 14.54 -26.15 6.23
N ASP A 141 14.28 -27.26 6.91
CA ASP A 141 12.94 -27.85 7.05
C ASP A 141 11.92 -26.94 7.75
N LYS A 142 12.40 -25.90 8.46
CA LYS A 142 11.58 -24.90 9.16
C LYS A 142 11.28 -23.66 8.30
N GLY A 143 11.63 -23.68 7.01
CA GLY A 143 11.43 -22.55 6.11
C GLY A 143 12.38 -21.37 6.34
N ILE A 144 13.34 -21.51 7.27
CA ILE A 144 14.37 -20.51 7.57
C ILE A 144 15.54 -20.74 6.62
N GLY A 145 16.05 -19.68 6.02
CA GLY A 145 17.09 -19.83 5.01
C GLY A 145 17.94 -18.59 4.80
N LYS A 146 18.84 -18.71 3.83
CA LYS A 146 19.70 -17.63 3.34
C LYS A 146 19.60 -17.54 1.83
N PHE A 147 19.81 -16.35 1.31
CA PHE A 147 20.07 -16.13 -0.11
C PHE A 147 21.48 -15.59 -0.31
N SER A 148 22.11 -15.95 -1.42
CA SER A 148 23.47 -15.52 -1.76
C SER A 148 23.66 -15.35 -3.26
N ALA A 149 24.66 -14.54 -3.62
CA ALA A 149 25.18 -14.42 -4.98
C ALA A 149 26.65 -14.03 -4.89
N SER A 150 27.48 -14.40 -5.87
CA SER A 150 28.91 -14.06 -5.79
C SER A 150 29.19 -12.61 -6.20
N SER A 151 28.42 -12.07 -7.15
CA SER A 151 28.56 -10.70 -7.67
C SER A 151 27.26 -10.21 -8.32
N PRO A 152 27.07 -8.88 -8.47
CA PRO A 152 25.91 -8.31 -9.16
C PRO A 152 25.74 -8.79 -10.59
N MET A 153 26.83 -9.11 -11.30
CA MET A 153 26.78 -9.58 -12.69
C MET A 153 26.07 -10.92 -12.88
N LYS A 154 25.95 -11.74 -11.82
CA LYS A 154 25.17 -12.98 -11.86
C LYS A 154 23.68 -12.78 -11.65
N LEU A 155 23.27 -11.57 -11.26
CA LEU A 155 21.87 -11.28 -10.98
C LEU A 155 21.12 -10.84 -12.24
N SER A 156 19.81 -11.08 -12.25
CA SER A 156 18.95 -10.68 -13.35
C SER A 156 18.34 -9.30 -13.11
N THR A 157 18.36 -8.44 -14.13
CA THR A 157 17.63 -7.16 -14.19
C THR A 157 16.26 -7.30 -14.85
N LYS A 158 15.84 -8.52 -15.19
CA LYS A 158 14.52 -8.74 -15.81
C LYS A 158 13.41 -8.52 -14.78
N PHE A 159 12.36 -7.84 -15.23
CA PHE A 159 11.09 -7.73 -14.53
C PHE A 159 9.95 -7.90 -15.53
N ASN A 160 8.75 -8.19 -15.03
CA ASN A 160 7.57 -8.30 -15.90
C ASN A 160 7.11 -6.88 -16.32
N SER A 161 7.40 -6.51 -17.57
CA SER A 161 7.03 -5.23 -18.17
C SER A 161 5.57 -5.16 -18.61
N GLU A 162 4.86 -6.29 -18.71
CA GLU A 162 3.40 -6.32 -18.96
C GLU A 162 2.64 -5.83 -17.73
N LYS A 163 3.17 -6.09 -16.53
CA LYS A 163 2.58 -5.69 -15.26
C LYS A 163 3.01 -4.31 -14.78
N ILE A 164 4.17 -3.82 -15.23
CA ILE A 164 4.77 -2.59 -14.76
C ILE A 164 5.00 -1.64 -15.94
N PHE A 165 4.32 -0.50 -15.89
CA PHE A 165 4.48 0.59 -16.83
C PHE A 165 5.23 1.75 -16.17
N GLU A 166 6.36 2.15 -16.75
CA GLU A 166 7.08 3.35 -16.32
C GLU A 166 6.40 4.59 -16.90
N MET A 167 5.80 5.41 -16.05
CA MET A 167 5.16 6.66 -16.46
C MET A 167 6.20 7.76 -16.60
N ASN A 168 6.20 8.47 -17.74
CA ASN A 168 6.95 9.71 -17.90
C ASN A 168 6.20 10.89 -17.22
N GLN A 169 6.82 12.06 -17.18
CA GLN A 169 6.21 13.25 -16.55
C GLN A 169 4.87 13.64 -17.17
N LEU A 170 4.74 13.55 -18.50
CA LEU A 170 3.50 13.87 -19.20
C LEU A 170 2.37 12.88 -18.87
N HIS A 171 2.67 11.57 -18.86
CA HIS A 171 1.74 10.52 -18.45
C HIS A 171 1.29 10.72 -17.00
N LEU A 172 2.21 11.12 -16.12
CA LEU A 172 1.89 11.42 -14.73
C LEU A 172 0.94 12.61 -14.62
N LEU A 173 1.23 13.71 -15.33
CA LEU A 173 0.38 14.90 -15.34
C LEU A 173 -1.02 14.59 -15.86
N ASN A 174 -1.12 13.87 -16.98
CA ASN A 174 -2.40 13.43 -17.53
C ASN A 174 -3.16 12.56 -16.53
N LYS A 175 -2.49 11.62 -15.88
CA LYS A 175 -3.14 10.75 -14.90
C LYS A 175 -3.60 11.49 -13.65
N ILE A 176 -2.85 12.50 -13.21
CA ILE A 176 -3.27 13.37 -12.11
C ILE A 176 -4.53 14.15 -12.49
N ASN A 177 -4.60 14.67 -13.72
CA ASN A 177 -5.78 15.39 -14.19
C ASN A 177 -7.00 14.46 -14.27
N GLU A 178 -6.86 13.27 -14.85
CA GLU A 178 -7.93 12.25 -14.88
C GLU A 178 -8.46 11.94 -13.47
N LEU A 179 -7.57 11.73 -12.50
CA LEU A 179 -7.95 11.43 -11.12
C LEU A 179 -8.64 12.61 -10.44
N ASN A 180 -8.26 13.84 -10.76
CA ASN A 180 -8.94 15.04 -10.26
C ASN A 180 -10.35 15.17 -10.86
N ASP A 181 -10.50 14.93 -12.16
CA ASP A 181 -11.79 14.97 -12.85
C ASP A 181 -12.74 13.88 -12.31
N GLU A 182 -12.23 12.67 -12.07
CA GLU A 182 -12.97 11.58 -11.44
C GLU A 182 -13.43 11.96 -10.02
N LYS A 183 -12.55 12.58 -9.24
CA LYS A 183 -12.85 13.02 -7.87
C LYS A 183 -13.92 14.12 -7.85
N ASP A 184 -13.83 15.09 -8.76
CA ASP A 184 -14.82 16.16 -8.90
C ASP A 184 -16.17 15.62 -9.36
N SER A 185 -16.16 14.63 -10.26
CA SER A 185 -17.36 13.93 -10.70
C SER A 185 -18.02 13.15 -9.57
N GLN A 186 -17.24 12.43 -8.75
CA GLN A 186 -17.76 11.74 -7.56
C GLN A 186 -18.33 12.73 -6.53
N ALA A 187 -17.66 13.87 -6.31
CA ALA A 187 -18.16 14.90 -5.40
C ALA A 187 -19.53 15.44 -5.86
N LYS A 188 -19.72 15.68 -7.17
CA LYS A 188 -21.02 16.11 -7.73
C LYS A 188 -22.12 15.06 -7.52
N ILE A 189 -21.82 13.78 -7.74
CA ILE A 189 -22.77 12.69 -7.51
C ILE A 189 -23.23 12.66 -6.05
N ILE A 190 -22.29 12.80 -5.10
CA ILE A 190 -22.60 12.82 -3.66
C ILE A 190 -23.52 13.99 -3.31
N VAL A 191 -23.29 15.18 -3.89
CA VAL A 191 -24.15 16.35 -3.67
C VAL A 191 -25.56 16.10 -4.21
N LEU A 192 -25.69 15.58 -5.44
CA LEU A 192 -27.00 15.28 -6.04
C LEU A 192 -27.78 14.23 -5.24
N GLN A 193 -27.10 13.18 -4.78
CA GLN A 193 -27.70 12.15 -3.93
C GLN A 193 -28.21 12.72 -2.60
N ARG A 194 -27.47 13.67 -1.99
CA ARG A 194 -27.93 14.35 -0.77
C ARG A 194 -29.16 15.21 -1.02
N GLU A 195 -29.17 15.98 -2.10
CA GLU A 195 -30.33 16.81 -2.46
C GLU A 195 -31.58 15.97 -2.72
N GLU A 196 -31.43 14.83 -3.38
CA GLU A 196 -32.54 13.90 -3.64
C GLU A 196 -33.10 13.32 -2.35
N LEU A 197 -32.22 12.90 -1.44
CA LEU A 197 -32.59 12.38 -0.13
C LEU A 197 -33.30 13.45 0.74
N ASP A 198 -32.88 14.71 0.64
CA ASP A 198 -33.55 15.82 1.33
C ASP A 198 -34.90 16.17 0.69
N ARG A 199 -35.05 16.08 -0.65
CA ARG A 199 -36.34 16.18 -1.33
C ARG A 199 -37.32 15.09 -0.88
N GLU A 200 -36.86 13.85 -0.76
CA GLU A 200 -37.67 12.75 -0.25
C GLU A 200 -38.14 12.99 1.18
N LYS A 201 -37.26 13.44 2.09
CA LYS A 201 -37.62 13.78 3.47
C LYS A 201 -38.72 14.85 3.53
N VAL A 202 -38.59 15.91 2.74
CA VAL A 202 -39.61 16.96 2.65
C VAL A 202 -40.94 16.39 2.15
N ASN A 203 -40.92 15.49 1.17
CA ASN A 203 -42.12 14.85 0.66
C ASN A 203 -42.80 13.96 1.71
N TYR A 204 -42.03 13.15 2.45
CA TYR A 204 -42.51 12.35 3.58
C TYR A 204 -43.14 13.23 4.68
N GLN A 205 -42.53 14.37 5.01
CA GLN A 205 -43.10 15.32 5.97
C GLN A 205 -44.43 15.90 5.49
N LYS A 206 -44.55 16.27 4.21
CA LYS A 206 -45.81 16.74 3.61
C LYS A 206 -46.91 15.68 3.72
N LEU A 207 -46.63 14.44 3.33
CA LEU A 207 -47.58 13.32 3.43
C LEU A 207 -48.02 13.06 4.88
N THR A 208 -47.08 13.12 5.83
CA THR A 208 -47.37 12.96 7.26
C THR A 208 -48.29 14.06 7.77
N ASN A 209 -48.07 15.31 7.36
CA ASN A 209 -48.90 16.45 7.74
C ASN A 209 -50.30 16.37 7.15
N ILE A 210 -50.43 15.95 5.89
CA ILE A 210 -51.72 15.70 5.24
C ILE A 210 -52.50 14.60 5.99
N ASN A 211 -51.85 13.49 6.34
CA ASN A 211 -52.49 12.42 7.11
C ASN A 211 -52.97 12.89 8.49
N LYS A 212 -52.17 13.70 9.20
CA LYS A 212 -52.59 14.31 10.48
C LYS A 212 -53.81 15.21 10.33
N TYR A 213 -53.90 15.98 9.23
CA TYR A 213 -55.07 16.81 8.94
C TYR A 213 -56.32 15.96 8.76
N TYR A 214 -56.27 14.92 7.93
CA TYR A 214 -57.42 14.02 7.70
C TYR A 214 -57.84 13.29 8.98
N GLN A 215 -56.89 12.84 9.82
CA GLN A 215 -57.21 12.24 11.12
C GLN A 215 -57.93 13.24 12.06
N ARG A 216 -57.51 14.50 12.09
CA ARG A 216 -58.20 15.55 12.85
C ARG A 216 -59.60 15.82 12.30
N ALA A 217 -59.75 15.98 10.99
CA ALA A 217 -61.04 16.20 10.34
C ALA A 217 -62.01 15.05 10.62
N PHE A 218 -61.55 13.80 10.53
CA PHE A 218 -62.33 12.61 10.86
C PHE A 218 -62.78 12.61 12.33
N LYS A 219 -61.88 12.95 13.26
CA LYS A 219 -62.20 13.05 14.69
C LYS A 219 -63.27 14.11 14.98
N ILE A 220 -63.18 15.28 14.34
CA ILE A 220 -64.19 16.35 14.44
C ILE A 220 -65.54 15.88 13.87
N LEU A 221 -65.55 15.23 12.71
CA LEU A 221 -66.76 14.68 12.10
C LEU A 221 -67.43 13.63 13.01
N CYS A 222 -66.65 12.74 13.64
CA CYS A 222 -67.17 11.80 14.63
C CYS A 222 -67.79 12.51 15.84
N GLN A 223 -67.15 13.56 16.37
CA GLN A 223 -67.66 14.33 17.51
C GLN A 223 -68.98 15.05 17.17
N LEU A 224 -69.06 15.69 16.01
CA LEU A 224 -70.29 16.34 15.53
C LEU A 224 -71.43 15.33 15.35
N LYS A 225 -71.12 14.14 14.83
CA LYS A 225 -72.11 13.06 14.65
C LYS A 225 -72.65 12.53 15.99
N ILE A 226 -71.81 12.46 17.02
CA ILE A 226 -72.22 12.10 18.39
C ILE A 226 -73.12 13.18 19.01
N GLN A 227 -72.82 14.46 18.81
CA GLN A 227 -73.64 15.57 19.32
C GLN A 227 -75.00 15.71 18.60
N SER A 228 -75.10 15.25 17.35
CA SER A 228 -76.34 15.25 16.58
C SER A 228 -77.26 14.04 16.84
N GLN A 229 -76.86 13.09 17.70
CA GLN A 229 -77.79 12.03 18.10
C GLN A 229 -78.78 12.58 19.14
N PRO A 230 -80.09 12.46 18.93
CA PRO A 230 -81.07 12.95 19.88
C PRO A 230 -80.90 12.21 21.20
N GLN A 231 -80.78 12.96 22.30
CA GLN A 231 -80.86 12.37 23.63
C GLN A 231 -82.22 11.69 23.75
N SER A 232 -82.24 10.36 23.83
CA SER A 232 -83.42 9.60 24.22
C SER A 232 -83.82 10.06 25.61
N ILE A 233 -84.89 10.86 25.68
CA ILE A 233 -85.57 11.23 26.91
C ILE A 233 -86.18 9.94 27.47
N ILE A 234 -85.65 9.47 28.59
CA ILE A 234 -86.28 8.48 29.47
C ILE A 234 -87.19 9.25 30.43
#